data_AF-A0A5C8ZZZ2-F1
#
_entry.id   AF-A0A5C8ZZZ2-F1
#
_cell.length_a   1.000
_cell.length_b   1.000
_cell.length_c   1.000
_cell.angle_alpha   90.00
_cell.angle_beta   90.00
_cell.angle_gamma   90.00
#
_symmetry.space_group_name_H-M   'P 1'
#
loop_
_entity.id
_entity.type
_entity.pdbx_description
1 polymer ?
#
loop_
_entity_poly.entity_id
_entity_poly.type
_entity_poly.pdbx_seq_one_letter_code
_entity_poly.pdbx_strand_id
1 'polypeptide(L)'
;MFTNKHIVIALLVAPILSLIAWFGVGHFTSEKPHAAIPGQVYPLLEKSNCRYDSGACELVNGDVTLRLQVLPTDATPLLELSSNVSLQGVALAVVPAGATPADNVPPESMTSVNSDTTLWQLPLAAPLAEGERLRLVAITPDNRFTAEVSTNFSR
;
A
#
# COMPACT_ATOMS: atom_id res chain seq x y z
N MET A 1 45.96 13.36 22.38
CA MET A 1 44.76 12.51 22.32
C MET A 1 44.85 11.43 21.22
N PHE A 2 45.33 11.74 20.00
CA PHE A 2 45.46 10.78 18.88
C PHE A 2 46.74 9.90 18.84
N THR A 3 47.55 9.90 19.90
CA THR A 3 48.81 9.13 19.94
C THR A 3 48.63 7.72 20.52
N ASN A 4 47.52 7.46 21.23
CA ASN A 4 47.26 6.15 21.83
C ASN A 4 46.73 5.19 20.76
N LYS A 5 47.49 4.14 20.48
CA LYS A 5 47.17 3.11 19.47
C LYS A 5 45.79 2.50 19.68
N HIS A 6 45.35 2.32 20.92
CA HIS A 6 44.02 1.79 21.24
C HIS A 6 42.90 2.75 20.83
N ILE A 7 43.10 4.06 21.00
CA ILE A 7 42.10 5.08 20.62
C ILE A 7 42.00 5.15 19.10
N VAL A 8 43.13 5.14 18.39
CA VAL A 8 43.15 5.16 16.92
C VAL A 8 42.47 3.91 16.34
N ILE A 9 42.76 2.74 16.91
CA ILE A 9 42.11 1.48 16.50
C ILE A 9 40.61 1.53 16.79
N ALA A 10 40.20 1.98 17.98
CA ALA A 10 38.77 2.07 18.32
C ALA A 10 38.01 3.01 17.38
N LEU A 11 38.60 4.15 17.01
CA LEU A 11 37.97 5.13 16.10
C LEU A 11 37.75 4.58 14.68
N LEU A 12 38.54 3.59 14.28
CA LEU A 12 38.47 2.97 12.95
C LEU A 12 37.59 1.71 12.96
N VAL A 13 37.77 0.85 13.97
CA VAL A 13 37.07 -0.44 14.08
C VAL A 13 35.61 -0.28 14.48
N ALA A 14 35.29 0.64 15.40
CA ALA A 14 33.92 0.83 15.87
C ALA A 14 32.92 1.21 14.76
N PRO A 15 33.17 2.21 13.89
CA PRO A 15 32.22 2.52 12.81
C PRO A 15 32.10 1.39 11.78
N ILE A 16 33.19 0.65 11.50
CA ILE A 16 33.14 -0.52 10.62
C ILE A 16 32.23 -1.61 11.21
N LEU A 17 32.42 -1.94 12.50
CA LEU A 17 31.58 -2.91 13.20
C LEU A 17 30.11 -2.45 13.26
N SER A 18 29.85 -1.15 13.42
CA SER A 18 28.49 -0.60 13.41
C SER A 18 27.79 -0.85 12.06
N LEU A 19 28.48 -0.65 10.94
CA LEU A 19 27.93 -0.92 9.62
C LEU A 19 27.69 -2.41 9.42
N ILE A 20 28.66 -3.25 9.80
CA ILE A 20 28.53 -4.71 9.71
C ILE A 20 27.36 -5.21 10.56
N ALA A 21 27.18 -4.68 11.77
CA ALA A 21 26.07 -5.04 12.64
C ALA A 21 24.72 -4.63 12.03
N TRP A 22 24.62 -3.42 11.49
CA TRP A 22 23.41 -2.93 10.83
C TRP A 22 22.98 -3.84 9.66
N PHE A 23 23.90 -4.11 8.73
CA PHE A 23 23.61 -4.98 7.59
C PHE A 23 23.46 -6.45 8.00
N GLY A 24 24.24 -6.90 8.97
CA GLY A 24 24.22 -8.28 9.48
C GLY A 24 22.90 -8.62 10.14
N VAL A 25 22.38 -7.76 11.02
CA VAL A 25 21.04 -7.93 11.61
C VAL A 25 20.00 -8.00 10.49
N GLY A 26 20.05 -7.07 9.54
CA GLY A 26 19.15 -7.09 8.38
C GLY A 26 19.21 -8.41 7.61
N HIS A 27 20.38 -9.02 7.43
CA HIS A 27 20.52 -10.28 6.72
C HIS A 27 20.04 -11.49 7.54
N PHE A 28 20.32 -11.52 8.85
CA PHE A 28 19.96 -12.64 9.72
C PHE A 28 18.49 -12.62 10.15
N THR A 29 17.88 -11.45 10.28
CA THR A 29 16.50 -11.31 10.77
C THR A 29 15.51 -10.89 9.69
N SER A 30 15.94 -10.65 8.44
CA SER A 30 14.97 -10.41 7.36
C SER A 30 14.18 -11.68 7.09
N GLU A 31 12.88 -11.54 7.23
CA GLU A 31 11.93 -12.48 6.68
C GLU A 31 12.11 -12.51 5.16
N LYS A 32 12.25 -13.72 4.60
CA LYS A 32 12.40 -13.85 3.14
C LYS A 32 11.08 -13.45 2.48
N PRO A 33 11.10 -12.70 1.37
CA PRO A 33 9.91 -12.53 0.56
C PRO A 33 9.46 -13.91 0.08
N HIS A 34 8.27 -14.33 0.49
CA HIS A 34 7.67 -15.58 0.03
C HIS A 34 6.73 -15.24 -1.12
N ALA A 35 6.76 -16.07 -2.18
CA ALA A 35 5.77 -15.98 -3.23
C ALA A 35 4.37 -16.21 -2.64
N ALA A 36 3.36 -15.51 -3.18
CA ALA A 36 1.98 -15.70 -2.77
C ALA A 36 1.56 -17.15 -3.02
N ILE A 37 1.09 -17.81 -1.97
CA ILE A 37 0.54 -19.17 -2.01
C ILE A 37 -0.90 -19.07 -2.49
N PRO A 38 -1.28 -19.77 -3.57
CA PRO A 38 -2.65 -19.75 -4.09
C PRO A 38 -3.69 -20.06 -3.01
N GLY A 39 -4.80 -19.33 -3.06
CA GLY A 39 -5.97 -19.45 -2.19
C GLY A 39 -5.90 -18.63 -0.91
N GLN A 40 -4.81 -17.90 -0.68
CA GLN A 40 -4.60 -17.11 0.54
C GLN A 40 -5.01 -15.64 0.38
N VAL A 41 -5.08 -14.94 1.53
CA VAL A 41 -5.37 -13.51 1.62
C VAL A 41 -4.11 -12.78 2.04
N TYR A 42 -3.73 -11.75 1.26
CA TYR A 42 -2.50 -11.00 1.47
C TYR A 42 -2.77 -9.51 1.69
N PRO A 43 -2.23 -8.88 2.74
CA PRO A 43 -2.36 -7.44 2.93
C PRO A 43 -1.46 -6.68 1.95
N LEU A 44 -1.99 -5.69 1.26
CA LEU A 44 -1.20 -4.73 0.50
C LEU A 44 -0.70 -3.63 1.42
N LEU A 45 0.56 -3.23 1.23
CA LEU A 45 1.20 -2.18 2.02
C LEU A 45 1.13 -0.85 1.29
N GLU A 46 0.69 0.18 2.02
CA GLU A 46 0.74 1.57 1.55
C GLU A 46 2.17 2.05 1.33
N LYS A 47 2.42 2.66 0.17
CA LYS A 47 3.61 3.46 -0.08
C LYS A 47 3.46 4.85 0.55
N SER A 48 4.59 5.57 0.66
CA SER A 48 4.65 6.87 1.32
C SER A 48 3.77 7.95 0.66
N ASN A 49 3.48 7.83 -0.64
CA ASN A 49 2.59 8.75 -1.36
C ASN A 49 1.13 8.67 -0.89
N CYS A 50 0.69 7.57 -0.27
CA CYS A 50 -0.66 7.49 0.31
C CYS A 50 -0.86 8.43 1.51
N ARG A 51 0.23 8.85 2.17
CA ARG A 51 0.17 9.67 3.38
C ARG A 51 -0.01 11.16 3.11
N TYR A 52 0.32 11.62 1.91
CA TYR A 52 0.35 13.03 1.54
C TYR A 52 -0.54 13.27 0.33
N ASP A 53 -1.07 14.48 0.22
CA ASP A 53 -1.67 15.02 -1.00
C ASP A 53 -0.66 14.90 -2.15
N SER A 54 -0.84 13.86 -2.95
CA SER A 54 0.04 13.50 -4.06
C SER A 54 -0.73 13.14 -5.33
N GLY A 55 -2.06 13.19 -5.26
CA GLY A 55 -3.00 12.79 -6.30
C GLY A 55 -3.14 11.27 -6.50
N ALA A 56 -2.26 10.44 -5.92
CA ALA A 56 -2.34 8.99 -6.08
C ALA A 56 -1.75 8.23 -4.89
N CYS A 57 -2.35 7.09 -4.54
CA CYS A 57 -1.85 6.15 -3.54
C CYS A 57 -1.40 4.85 -4.20
N GLU A 58 -0.19 4.39 -3.89
CA GLU A 58 0.35 3.12 -4.39
C GLU A 58 0.36 2.07 -3.28
N LEU A 59 -0.10 0.88 -3.62
CA LEU A 59 -0.26 -0.27 -2.75
C LEU A 59 0.54 -1.43 -3.32
N VAL A 60 1.41 -2.04 -2.52
CA VAL A 60 2.32 -3.09 -2.99
C VAL A 60 2.33 -4.31 -2.07
N ASN A 61 2.39 -5.49 -2.68
CA ASN A 61 2.74 -6.75 -2.03
C ASN A 61 3.50 -7.62 -3.02
N GLY A 62 4.80 -7.81 -2.79
CA GLY A 62 5.69 -8.53 -3.71
C GLY A 62 5.64 -7.90 -5.11
N ASP A 63 5.26 -8.72 -6.09
CA ASP A 63 5.13 -8.30 -7.49
C ASP A 63 3.76 -7.70 -7.83
N VAL A 64 2.82 -7.63 -6.90
CA VAL A 64 1.49 -7.02 -7.12
C VAL A 64 1.53 -5.56 -6.68
N THR A 65 1.16 -4.67 -7.61
CA THR A 65 1.08 -3.23 -7.41
C THR A 65 -0.28 -2.71 -7.86
N LEU A 66 -1.00 -2.07 -6.95
CA LEU A 66 -2.24 -1.35 -7.25
C LEU A 66 -2.00 0.15 -7.04
N ARG A 67 -2.55 0.99 -7.91
CA ARG A 67 -2.48 2.44 -7.82
C ARG A 67 -3.88 3.03 -7.88
N LEU A 68 -4.24 3.76 -6.82
CA LEU A 68 -5.50 4.45 -6.64
C LEU A 68 -5.32 5.93 -6.99
N GLN A 69 -6.27 6.48 -7.74
CA GLN A 69 -6.29 7.90 -8.11
C GLN A 69 -7.73 8.41 -8.15
N VAL A 70 -7.95 9.61 -7.64
CA VAL A 70 -9.26 10.29 -7.76
C VAL A 70 -9.19 11.23 -8.96
N LEU A 71 -10.03 10.96 -9.96
CA LEU A 71 -10.15 11.78 -11.16
C LEU A 71 -11.32 12.76 -10.97
N PRO A 72 -11.10 14.07 -11.19
CA PRO A 72 -12.17 15.05 -11.20
C PRO A 72 -13.06 14.82 -12.43
N THR A 73 -14.37 14.97 -12.26
CA THR A 73 -15.37 14.92 -13.33
C THR A 73 -16.49 15.90 -13.01
N ASP A 74 -17.26 16.30 -14.03
CA ASP A 74 -18.24 17.38 -13.96
C ASP A 74 -19.41 17.11 -13.00
N ALA A 75 -19.62 15.85 -12.59
CA ALA A 75 -20.69 15.45 -11.68
C ALA A 75 -20.17 15.02 -10.30
N THR A 76 -19.51 13.86 -10.22
CA THR A 76 -19.08 13.24 -8.97
C THR A 76 -17.72 12.57 -9.14
N PRO A 77 -16.73 12.81 -8.26
CA PRO A 77 -15.37 12.34 -8.46
C PRO A 77 -15.32 10.83 -8.74
N LEU A 78 -14.43 10.44 -9.64
CA LEU A 78 -14.28 9.06 -10.09
C LEU A 78 -13.04 8.46 -9.44
N LEU A 79 -13.18 7.39 -8.67
CA LEU A 79 -12.04 6.65 -8.15
C LEU A 79 -11.60 5.62 -9.19
N GLU A 80 -10.37 5.77 -9.66
CA GLU A 80 -9.71 4.85 -10.57
C GLU A 80 -8.68 3.99 -9.81
N LEU A 81 -8.67 2.70 -10.12
CA LEU A 81 -7.66 1.75 -9.68
C LEU A 81 -6.99 1.15 -10.92
N SER A 82 -5.68 1.30 -10.99
CA SER A 82 -4.83 0.60 -11.96
C SER A 82 -4.04 -0.50 -11.26
N SER A 83 -3.84 -1.63 -11.96
CA SER A 83 -3.16 -2.81 -11.47
C SER A 83 -2.12 -3.26 -12.48
N ASN A 84 -0.96 -3.74 -12.02
CA ASN A 84 0.02 -4.38 -12.89
C ASN A 84 -0.31 -5.85 -13.24
N VAL A 85 -1.32 -6.43 -12.59
CA VAL A 85 -1.83 -7.79 -12.83
C VAL A 85 -3.32 -7.76 -13.17
N SER A 86 -3.78 -8.74 -13.95
CA SER A 86 -5.22 -8.91 -14.25
C SER A 86 -5.99 -9.27 -12.96
N LEU A 87 -7.07 -8.55 -12.71
CA LEU A 87 -7.95 -8.76 -11.57
C LEU A 87 -9.27 -9.38 -12.05
N GLN A 88 -9.87 -10.26 -11.26
CA GLN A 88 -11.20 -10.81 -11.53
C GLN A 88 -12.31 -9.96 -10.92
N GLY A 89 -11.98 -9.17 -9.91
CA GLY A 89 -12.94 -8.31 -9.23
C GLY A 89 -12.26 -7.42 -8.22
N VAL A 90 -12.84 -6.25 -8.01
CA VAL A 90 -12.39 -5.28 -7.02
C VAL A 90 -13.61 -4.74 -6.30
N ALA A 91 -13.54 -4.68 -4.97
CA ALA A 91 -14.56 -4.08 -4.14
C ALA A 91 -13.91 -3.09 -3.16
N LEU A 92 -14.58 -1.97 -2.91
CA LEU A 92 -14.06 -0.89 -2.11
C LEU A 92 -15.16 -0.31 -1.20
N ALA A 93 -14.82 -0.03 0.05
CA ALA A 93 -15.68 0.67 1.01
C ALA A 93 -15.00 1.96 1.45
N VAL A 94 -15.74 3.06 1.46
CA VAL A 94 -15.33 4.33 2.09
C VAL A 94 -15.76 4.30 3.55
N VAL A 95 -14.81 4.17 4.45
CA VAL A 95 -15.01 4.07 5.89
C VAL A 95 -14.92 5.45 6.53
N PRO A 96 -15.99 5.95 7.17
CA PRO A 96 -15.98 7.26 7.81
C PRO A 96 -14.97 7.36 8.96
N ALA A 97 -14.53 8.60 9.25
CA ALA A 97 -13.67 8.88 10.39
C ALA A 97 -14.33 8.44 11.72
N GLY A 98 -13.64 7.62 12.50
CA GLY A 98 -14.12 7.13 13.79
C GLY A 98 -15.04 5.89 13.72
N ALA A 99 -15.30 5.35 12.53
CA ALA A 99 -16.01 4.09 12.39
C ALA A 99 -15.20 2.93 12.98
N THR A 100 -15.89 2.05 13.68
CA THR A 100 -15.39 0.83 14.28
C THR A 100 -15.69 -0.38 13.39
N PRO A 101 -15.03 -1.53 13.60
CA PRO A 101 -15.37 -2.76 12.88
C PRO A 101 -16.84 -3.20 13.04
N ALA A 102 -17.54 -2.75 14.08
CA ALA A 102 -18.95 -3.07 14.32
C ALA A 102 -19.92 -2.33 13.36
N ASP A 103 -19.48 -1.23 12.75
CA ASP A 103 -20.33 -0.39 11.90
C ASP A 103 -20.61 -1.00 10.52
N ASN A 104 -19.96 -2.14 10.18
CA ASN A 104 -20.22 -2.98 9.00
C ASN A 104 -20.49 -2.18 7.70
N VAL A 105 -19.60 -1.24 7.38
CA VAL A 105 -19.69 -0.44 6.14
C VAL A 105 -19.64 -1.39 4.93
N PRO A 106 -20.69 -1.44 4.09
CA PRO A 106 -20.74 -2.37 2.97
C PRO A 106 -19.77 -1.93 1.86
N PRO A 107 -19.09 -2.88 1.19
CA PRO A 107 -18.25 -2.57 0.04
C PRO A 107 -19.07 -2.42 -1.24
N GLU A 108 -18.64 -1.52 -2.11
CA GLU A 108 -19.15 -1.33 -3.46
C GLU A 108 -18.21 -1.99 -4.47
N SER A 109 -18.77 -2.69 -5.45
CA SER A 109 -18.00 -3.33 -6.51
C SER A 109 -17.57 -2.31 -7.55
N MET A 110 -16.28 -2.29 -7.91
CA MET A 110 -15.78 -1.47 -9.01
C MET A 110 -16.09 -2.13 -10.36
N THR A 111 -16.11 -1.34 -11.42
CA THR A 111 -16.32 -1.80 -12.80
C THR A 111 -15.02 -1.76 -13.60
N SER A 112 -14.69 -2.85 -14.29
CA SER A 112 -13.53 -2.89 -15.20
C SER A 112 -13.80 -2.02 -16.43
N VAL A 113 -12.80 -1.26 -16.84
CA VAL A 113 -12.87 -0.32 -17.98
C VAL A 113 -12.20 -0.91 -19.22
N ASN A 114 -11.27 -1.85 -19.03
CA ASN A 114 -10.52 -2.48 -20.11
C ASN A 114 -10.71 -4.00 -20.17
N SER A 115 -10.36 -4.59 -21.32
CA SER A 115 -10.40 -6.04 -21.56
C SER A 115 -9.41 -6.80 -20.69
N ASP A 116 -8.27 -6.17 -20.39
CA ASP A 116 -7.17 -6.81 -19.65
C ASP A 116 -7.44 -6.82 -18.15
N THR A 117 -8.54 -6.21 -17.69
CA THR A 117 -8.98 -6.17 -16.28
C THR A 117 -7.94 -5.61 -15.32
N THR A 118 -7.12 -4.69 -15.83
CA THR A 118 -6.09 -3.98 -15.08
C THR A 118 -6.51 -2.56 -14.72
N LEU A 119 -7.64 -2.07 -15.24
CA LEU A 119 -8.17 -0.75 -14.96
C LEU A 119 -9.62 -0.84 -14.48
N TRP A 120 -9.88 -0.31 -13.29
CA TRP A 120 -11.16 -0.38 -12.60
C TRP A 120 -11.60 1.00 -12.14
N GLN A 121 -12.89 1.27 -12.19
CA GLN A 121 -13.44 2.56 -11.81
C GLN A 121 -14.65 2.40 -10.88
N LEU A 122 -14.81 3.36 -9.97
CA LEU A 122 -15.95 3.49 -9.07
C LEU A 122 -16.36 4.96 -8.96
N PRO A 123 -17.55 5.35 -9.42
CA PRO A 123 -18.09 6.68 -9.16
C PRO A 123 -18.31 6.86 -7.66
N LEU A 124 -17.74 7.90 -7.06
CA LEU A 124 -17.95 8.20 -5.65
C LEU A 124 -19.23 9.03 -5.48
N ALA A 125 -20.01 8.78 -4.43
CA ALA A 125 -21.21 9.58 -4.15
C ALA A 125 -20.87 11.04 -3.75
N ALA A 126 -19.69 11.26 -3.15
CA ALA A 126 -19.19 12.55 -2.73
C ALA A 126 -17.64 12.57 -2.76
N PRO A 127 -17.00 13.75 -2.77
CA PRO A 127 -15.56 13.86 -2.55
C PRO A 127 -15.14 13.23 -1.22
N LEU A 128 -13.99 12.54 -1.22
CA LEU A 128 -13.44 11.91 -0.02
C LEU A 128 -13.10 12.98 1.02
N ALA A 129 -13.59 12.78 2.23
CA ALA A 129 -13.39 13.70 3.35
C ALA A 129 -12.11 13.36 4.13
N GLU A 130 -11.64 14.34 4.90
CA GLU A 130 -10.49 14.18 5.78
C GLU A 130 -10.78 13.19 6.92
N GLY A 131 -9.84 12.27 7.15
CA GLY A 131 -9.96 11.24 8.19
C GLY A 131 -10.75 10.01 7.76
N GLU A 132 -11.33 10.00 6.56
CA GLU A 132 -11.89 8.79 5.96
C GLU A 132 -10.78 7.80 5.57
N ARG A 133 -11.16 6.54 5.43
CA ARG A 133 -10.28 5.48 4.97
C ARG A 133 -10.94 4.66 3.87
N LEU A 134 -10.17 4.18 2.92
CA LEU A 134 -10.66 3.23 1.93
C LEU A 134 -10.27 1.82 2.36
N ARG A 135 -11.24 0.91 2.43
CA ARG A 135 -10.99 -0.53 2.55
C ARG A 135 -11.19 -1.17 1.20
N LEU A 136 -10.16 -1.84 0.71
CA LEU A 136 -10.10 -2.42 -0.62
C LEU A 136 -9.93 -3.93 -0.52
N VAL A 137 -10.64 -4.66 -1.39
CA VAL A 137 -10.38 -6.05 -1.70
C VAL A 137 -10.20 -6.20 -3.20
N ALA A 138 -9.07 -6.71 -3.63
CA ALA A 138 -8.78 -7.05 -5.02
C ALA A 138 -8.59 -8.57 -5.16
N ILE A 139 -9.16 -9.16 -6.20
CA ILE A 139 -9.15 -10.61 -6.42
C ILE A 139 -8.38 -10.89 -7.70
N THR A 140 -7.37 -11.77 -7.62
CA THR A 140 -6.72 -12.39 -8.77
C THR A 140 -7.22 -13.83 -8.93
N PRO A 141 -6.88 -14.55 -10.02
CA PRO A 141 -7.26 -15.95 -10.15
C PRO A 141 -6.82 -16.84 -8.99
N ASP A 142 -5.64 -16.54 -8.44
CA ASP A 142 -5.02 -17.37 -7.41
C ASP A 142 -5.24 -16.81 -6.00
N ASN A 143 -5.30 -15.49 -5.83
CA ASN A 143 -5.16 -14.85 -4.51
C ASN A 143 -6.14 -13.71 -4.28
N ARG A 144 -6.30 -13.34 -3.01
CA ARG A 144 -7.06 -12.14 -2.60
C ARG A 144 -6.13 -11.17 -1.90
N PHE A 145 -6.25 -9.91 -2.24
CA PHE A 145 -5.46 -8.83 -1.67
C PHE A 145 -6.37 -7.86 -0.93
N THR A 146 -5.98 -7.49 0.28
CA THR A 146 -6.75 -6.55 1.11
C THR A 146 -5.90 -5.34 1.44
N ALA A 147 -6.48 -4.15 1.43
CA ALA A 147 -5.80 -2.93 1.87
C ALA A 147 -6.74 -2.06 2.70
N GLU A 148 -6.19 -1.33 3.64
CA GLU A 148 -6.85 -0.18 4.25
C GLU A 148 -5.93 1.01 4.04
N VAL A 149 -6.43 2.10 3.47
CA VAL A 149 -5.62 3.28 3.10
C VAL A 149 -6.26 4.58 3.56
N SER A 150 -5.43 5.58 3.88
CA SER A 150 -5.91 6.95 4.14
C SER A 150 -6.41 7.62 2.87
N THR A 151 -7.43 8.49 2.97
CA THR A 151 -7.90 9.32 1.84
C THR A 151 -7.06 10.60 1.62
N ASN A 152 -6.03 10.84 2.44
CA ASN A 152 -5.22 12.07 2.36
C ASN A 152 -4.57 12.33 0.99
N PHE A 153 -4.36 11.30 0.18
CA PHE A 153 -3.73 11.43 -1.14
C PHE A 153 -4.59 12.14 -2.18
N SER A 154 -5.90 12.24 -1.97
CA SER A 154 -6.85 12.80 -2.94
C SER A 154 -7.14 14.29 -2.74
N ARG A 155 -6.42 14.96 -1.84
CA ARG A 155 -6.56 16.41 -1.66
C ARG A 155 -5.82 17.23 -2.70
#